data_AF-A0A9C7Z808-F1
#
_entry.id   AF-A0A9C7Z808-F1
#
_cell.length_a   1.000
_cell.length_b   1.000
_cell.length_c   1.000
_cell.angle_alpha   90.00
_cell.angle_beta   90.00
_cell.angle_gamma   90.00
#
_symmetry.space_group_name_H-M   'P 1'
#
loop_
_entity.id
_entity.type
_entity.pdbx_description
1 polymer ?
#
loop_
_entity_poly.entity_id
_entity_poly.type
_entity_poly.pdbx_seq_one_letter_code
_entity_poly.pdbx_strand_id
1 'polypeptide(L)'
;MIVPFSHKELPYHKEQQREMRIAAQNELNRRELFNHGIALLGKDNEEAIAKLSESARYDLYIPEVERLVEEKGDILRNDKSLRERLLKQFVQAYSDKFGWRRYERLRELMRIAREEEGIRRLRELLG
;
A
#
# COMPACT_ATOMS: atom_id res chain seq x y z
N MET A 1 7.23 -34.25 22.10
CA MET A 1 8.52 -33.75 21.58
C MET A 1 8.64 -32.31 22.05
N ILE A 2 9.45 -32.06 23.10
CA ILE A 2 9.68 -30.70 23.61
C ILE A 2 10.84 -30.14 22.80
N VAL A 3 10.58 -29.09 22.03
CA VAL A 3 11.65 -28.38 21.32
C VAL A 3 12.48 -27.64 22.37
N PRO A 4 13.81 -27.85 22.46
CA PRO A 4 14.62 -27.13 23.44
C PRO A 4 14.58 -25.64 23.11
N PHE A 5 13.90 -24.86 23.96
CA PHE A 5 13.81 -23.40 23.83
C PHE A 5 14.89 -22.78 24.71
N SER A 6 15.87 -22.13 24.11
CA SER A 6 16.92 -21.45 24.88
C SER A 6 16.34 -20.21 25.55
N HIS A 7 16.35 -20.13 26.88
CA HIS A 7 15.91 -18.93 27.61
C HIS A 7 16.68 -17.66 27.18
N LYS A 8 17.86 -17.80 26.56
CA LYS A 8 18.65 -16.70 26.00
C LYS A 8 18.02 -16.07 24.75
N GLU A 9 17.17 -16.80 24.04
CA GLU A 9 16.48 -16.36 22.81
C GLU A 9 15.10 -15.75 23.11
N LEU A 10 14.61 -15.86 24.35
CA LEU A 10 13.31 -15.31 24.78
C LEU A 10 13.14 -13.80 24.48
N PRO A 11 14.15 -12.93 24.71
CA PRO A 11 14.03 -11.50 24.37
C PRO A 11 13.83 -11.28 22.86
N TYR A 12 14.60 -11.99 22.03
CA TYR A 12 14.49 -11.93 20.57
C TYR A 12 13.10 -12.36 20.08
N HIS A 13 12.56 -13.46 20.60
CA HIS A 13 11.22 -13.91 20.22
C HIS A 13 10.11 -12.95 20.66
N LYS A 14 10.25 -12.29 21.82
CA LYS A 14 9.31 -11.26 22.26
C LYS A 14 9.34 -10.02 21.36
N GLU A 15 10.52 -9.61 20.90
CA GLU A 15 10.69 -8.51 19.96
C GLU A 15 10.03 -8.85 18.61
N GLN A 16 10.31 -10.04 18.06
CA GLN A 16 9.66 -10.51 16.83
C GLN A 16 8.12 -10.56 16.96
N GLN A 17 7.61 -11.04 18.10
CA GLN A 17 6.16 -11.03 18.35
C GLN A 17 5.58 -9.62 18.36
N ARG A 18 6.29 -8.65 18.95
CA ARG A 18 5.88 -7.25 18.97
C ARG A 18 5.86 -6.65 17.57
N GLU A 19 6.92 -6.86 16.78
CA GLU A 19 7.01 -6.39 15.39
C GLU A 19 5.88 -6.97 14.54
N MET A 20 5.60 -8.27 14.67
CA MET A 20 4.49 -8.93 13.97
C MET A 20 3.13 -8.33 14.34
N ARG A 21 2.88 -8.03 15.62
CA ARG A 21 1.63 -7.40 16.07
C ARG A 21 1.47 -5.99 15.47
N ILE A 22 2.55 -5.21 15.45
CA ILE A 22 2.54 -3.87 14.85
C ILE A 22 2.25 -3.96 13.35
N ALA A 23 2.94 -4.86 12.64
CA ALA A 23 2.72 -5.07 11.20
C ALA A 23 1.29 -5.51 10.89
N ALA A 24 0.72 -6.41 11.70
CA ALA A 24 -0.66 -6.86 11.55
C ALA A 24 -1.67 -5.71 11.77
N GLN A 25 -1.48 -4.91 12.83
CA GLN A 25 -2.34 -3.77 13.10
C GLN A 25 -2.25 -2.71 11.98
N ASN A 26 -1.05 -2.44 11.48
CA ASN A 26 -0.83 -1.53 10.37
C ASN A 26 -1.55 -2.00 9.09
N GLU A 27 -1.51 -3.30 8.79
CA GLU A 27 -2.24 -3.86 7.65
C GLU A 27 -3.76 -3.75 7.82
N LEU A 28 -4.30 -3.94 9.03
CA LEU A 28 -5.72 -3.74 9.31
C LEU A 28 -6.12 -2.27 9.09
N ASN A 29 -5.37 -1.33 9.67
CA ASN A 29 -5.62 0.10 9.51
C ASN A 29 -5.55 0.52 8.04
N ARG A 30 -4.53 0.03 7.31
CA ARG A 30 -4.38 0.29 5.88
C ARG A 30 -5.61 -0.16 5.10
N ARG A 31 -6.09 -1.39 5.33
CA ARG A 31 -7.29 -1.92 4.66
C ARG A 31 -8.53 -1.09 4.96
N GLU A 32 -8.71 -0.72 6.23
CA GLU A 32 -9.84 0.10 6.66
C GLU A 32 -9.83 1.47 5.95
N LEU A 33 -8.69 2.16 5.98
CA LEU A 33 -8.50 3.43 5.29
C LEU A 33 -8.74 3.32 3.78
N PHE A 34 -8.21 2.27 3.14
CA PHE A 34 -8.38 2.05 1.71
C PHE A 34 -9.84 1.83 1.33
N ASN A 35 -10.54 0.95 2.05
CA ASN A 35 -11.94 0.66 1.82
C ASN A 35 -12.83 1.88 2.08
N HIS A 36 -12.52 2.65 3.13
CA HIS A 36 -13.22 3.90 3.42
C HIS A 36 -13.01 4.93 2.29
N GLY A 37 -11.78 5.07 1.80
CA GLY A 37 -11.47 5.94 0.66
C GLY A 37 -12.28 5.57 -0.59
N ILE A 38 -12.34 4.28 -0.94
CA ILE A 38 -13.19 3.80 -2.04
C ILE A 38 -14.67 4.14 -1.81
N ALA A 39 -15.19 3.92 -0.60
CA ALA A 39 -16.59 4.16 -0.29
C ALA A 39 -17.01 5.64 -0.45
N LEU A 40 -16.06 6.56 -0.28
CA LEU A 40 -16.24 8.00 -0.41
C LEU A 40 -16.05 8.54 -1.83
N LEU A 41 -15.34 7.82 -2.72
CA LEU A 41 -15.21 8.24 -4.12
C LEU A 41 -16.58 8.42 -4.78
N GLY A 42 -16.79 9.60 -5.37
CA GLY A 42 -18.05 10.04 -5.97
C GLY A 42 -19.05 10.68 -5.00
N LYS A 43 -18.76 10.70 -3.68
CA LYS A 43 -19.57 11.36 -2.65
C LYS A 43 -18.81 12.53 -2.03
N ASP A 44 -17.59 12.28 -1.60
CA ASP A 44 -16.66 13.27 -1.06
C ASP A 44 -15.25 12.92 -1.55
N ASN A 45 -14.88 13.52 -2.68
CA ASN A 45 -13.63 13.18 -3.36
C ASN A 45 -12.40 13.68 -2.59
N GLU A 46 -12.51 14.76 -1.82
CA GLU A 46 -11.38 15.27 -1.04
C GLU A 46 -11.05 14.33 0.12
N GLU A 47 -12.07 13.92 0.88
CA GLU A 47 -11.88 12.96 1.97
C GLU A 47 -11.46 11.58 1.44
N ALA A 48 -12.02 11.13 0.30
CA ALA A 48 -11.61 9.90 -0.35
C ALA A 48 -10.10 9.88 -0.66
N ILE A 49 -9.61 10.96 -1.28
CA ILE A 49 -8.19 11.15 -1.59
C ILE A 49 -7.35 11.16 -0.32
N ALA A 50 -7.80 11.85 0.73
CA ALA A 50 -7.08 11.90 2.01
C ALA A 50 -6.94 10.51 2.63
N LYS A 51 -8.01 9.71 2.67
CA LYS A 51 -8.01 8.34 3.19
C LYS A 51 -7.14 7.37 2.38
N LEU A 52 -7.21 7.46 1.05
CA LEU A 52 -6.36 6.65 0.16
C LEU A 52 -4.87 7.02 0.31
N SER A 53 -4.57 8.31 0.43
CA SER A 53 -3.21 8.79 0.71
C SER A 53 -2.70 8.31 2.07
N GLU A 54 -3.54 8.35 3.11
CA GLU A 54 -3.21 7.84 4.44
C GLU A 54 -2.96 6.33 4.43
N SER A 55 -3.80 5.56 3.73
CA SER A 55 -3.57 4.13 3.51
C SER A 55 -2.22 3.87 2.85
N ALA A 56 -1.88 4.60 1.79
CA ALA A 56 -0.66 4.37 1.02
C ALA A 56 0.63 4.61 1.81
N ARG A 57 0.56 5.33 2.95
CA ARG A 57 1.70 5.49 3.88
C ARG A 57 2.08 4.20 4.60
N TYR A 58 1.15 3.26 4.75
CA TYR A 58 1.42 1.95 5.33
C TYR A 58 1.93 0.97 4.27
N ASP A 59 1.21 0.89 3.15
CA ASP A 59 1.60 0.14 1.96
C ASP A 59 0.66 0.49 0.79
N LEU A 60 1.12 0.25 -0.43
CA LEU A 60 0.31 0.32 -1.64
C LEU A 60 0.48 -0.96 -2.46
N TYR A 61 -0.64 -1.63 -2.73
CA TYR A 61 -0.69 -2.86 -3.50
C TYR A 61 -1.42 -2.64 -4.82
N ILE A 62 -0.77 -2.99 -5.92
CA ILE A 62 -1.35 -2.89 -7.27
C ILE A 62 -2.73 -3.58 -7.37
N PRO A 63 -2.95 -4.80 -6.84
CA PRO A 63 -4.26 -5.44 -6.90
C PRO A 63 -5.40 -4.64 -6.25
N GLU A 64 -5.09 -3.80 -5.26
CA GLU A 64 -6.11 -2.96 -4.64
C GLU A 64 -6.44 -1.72 -5.47
N VAL A 65 -5.45 -1.19 -6.21
CA VAL A 65 -5.69 -0.13 -7.19
C VAL A 65 -6.49 -0.68 -8.38
N GLU A 66 -6.22 -1.91 -8.81
CA GLU A 66 -7.02 -2.60 -9.83
C GLU A 66 -8.47 -2.72 -9.39
N ARG A 67 -8.72 -3.19 -8.14
CA ARG A 67 -10.05 -3.25 -7.55
C ARG A 67 -10.71 -1.87 -7.47
N LEU A 68 -9.97 -0.84 -7.07
CA LEU A 68 -10.48 0.53 -7.02
C LEU A 68 -10.98 0.99 -8.40
N VAL A 69 -10.22 0.72 -9.46
CA VAL A 69 -10.59 1.09 -10.84
C VAL A 69 -11.77 0.26 -11.34
N GLU A 70 -11.85 -1.02 -10.96
CA GLU A 70 -13.00 -1.88 -11.26
C GLU A 70 -14.28 -1.35 -10.60
N GLU A 71 -14.25 -1.09 -9.30
CA GLU A 71 -15.43 -0.67 -8.51
C GLU A 71 -15.87 0.78 -8.79
N LYS A 72 -14.93 1.67 -9.12
CA LYS A 72 -15.18 3.13 -9.28
C LYS A 72 -14.89 3.65 -10.67
N GLY A 73 -14.76 2.75 -11.65
CA GLY A 73 -14.38 3.08 -13.02
C GLY A 73 -15.25 4.15 -13.67
N ASP A 74 -16.57 4.14 -13.45
CA ASP A 74 -17.46 5.17 -13.99
C ASP A 74 -17.15 6.57 -13.45
N ILE A 75 -16.91 6.68 -12.14
CA ILE A 75 -16.55 7.95 -11.50
C ILE A 75 -15.20 8.45 -12.06
N LEU A 76 -14.21 7.55 -12.14
CA LEU A 76 -12.86 7.88 -12.59
C LEU A 76 -12.79 8.21 -14.10
N ARG A 77 -13.67 7.63 -14.92
CA ARG A 77 -13.78 7.97 -16.35
C ARG A 77 -14.36 9.36 -16.54
N ASN A 78 -15.32 9.75 -15.70
CA ASN A 78 -16.03 11.02 -15.80
C ASN A 78 -15.28 12.19 -15.15
N ASP A 79 -14.33 11.93 -14.26
CA ASP A 79 -13.51 12.95 -13.59
C ASP A 79 -12.01 12.73 -13.83
N LYS A 80 -11.49 13.39 -14.88
CA LYS A 80 -10.06 13.34 -15.23
C LYS A 80 -9.17 13.92 -14.14
N SER A 81 -9.61 14.99 -13.47
CA SER A 81 -8.83 15.67 -12.44
C SER A 81 -8.62 14.77 -11.22
N LEU A 82 -9.69 14.10 -10.78
CA LEU A 82 -9.63 13.09 -9.73
C LEU A 82 -8.65 11.97 -10.08
N ARG A 83 -8.74 11.46 -11.32
CA ARG A 83 -7.88 10.36 -11.79
C ARG A 83 -6.40 10.75 -11.78
N GLU A 84 -6.07 11.93 -12.28
CA GLU A 84 -4.69 12.47 -12.27
C GLU A 84 -4.15 12.68 -10.85
N ARG A 85 -4.99 13.16 -9.93
CA ARG A 85 -4.61 13.33 -8.51
C ARG A 85 -4.31 12.00 -7.85
N LEU A 86 -5.16 11.00 -8.05
CA LEU A 86 -4.93 9.64 -7.55
C LEU A 86 -3.67 9.02 -8.16
N LEU A 87 -3.47 9.14 -9.47
CA LEU A 87 -2.27 8.66 -10.15
C LEU A 87 -1.01 9.27 -9.54
N LYS A 88 -0.98 10.60 -9.37
CA LYS A 88 0.17 11.30 -8.80
C LYS A 88 0.48 10.79 -7.39
N GLN A 89 -0.53 10.66 -6.54
CA GLN A 89 -0.34 10.21 -5.17
C GLN A 89 0.12 8.76 -5.09
N PHE A 90 -0.49 7.86 -5.87
CA PHE A 90 -0.12 6.45 -5.87
C PHE A 90 1.26 6.21 -6.46
N VAL A 91 1.65 6.92 -7.53
CA VAL A 91 3.01 6.81 -8.07
C VAL A 91 4.04 7.24 -7.03
N GLN A 92 3.81 8.38 -6.33
CA GLN A 92 4.71 8.83 -5.28
C GLN A 92 4.82 7.79 -4.15
N ALA A 93 3.69 7.33 -3.62
CA ALA A 93 3.70 6.37 -2.52
C ALA A 93 4.31 5.01 -2.92
N TYR A 94 4.08 4.56 -4.16
CA TYR A 94 4.64 3.32 -4.66
C TYR A 94 6.17 3.42 -4.82
N SER A 95 6.69 4.56 -5.27
CA SER A 95 8.13 4.81 -5.35
C SER A 95 8.75 4.89 -3.96
N ASP A 96 8.16 5.66 -3.04
CA ASP A 96 8.64 5.82 -1.67
C ASP A 96 8.77 4.47 -0.93
N LYS A 97 7.84 3.54 -1.19
CA LYS A 97 7.85 2.18 -0.64
C LYS A 97 9.12 1.40 -0.95
N PHE A 98 9.75 1.60 -2.12
CA PHE A 98 11.01 0.92 -2.45
C PHE A 98 12.23 1.52 -1.74
N GLY A 99 12.09 2.70 -1.14
CA GLY A 99 13.08 3.26 -0.22
C GLY A 99 13.06 2.64 1.18
N TRP A 100 12.09 1.78 1.51
CA TRP A 100 11.98 1.20 2.85
C TRP A 100 12.98 0.06 3.08
N ARG A 101 13.47 -0.07 4.32
CA ARG A 101 14.44 -1.09 4.75
C ARG A 101 14.10 -2.54 4.34
N ARG A 102 12.82 -2.87 4.26
CA ARG A 102 12.35 -4.20 3.83
C ARG A 102 12.62 -4.49 2.35
N TYR A 103 12.74 -3.46 1.51
CA TYR A 103 13.04 -3.56 0.08
C TYR A 103 14.54 -3.41 -0.24
N GLU A 104 15.34 -2.89 0.69
CA GLU A 104 16.82 -2.86 0.58
C GLU A 104 17.44 -4.25 0.47
N ARG A 105 16.74 -5.30 0.93
CA ARG A 105 17.19 -6.70 0.81
C ARG A 105 17.12 -7.24 -0.61
N LEU A 106 16.39 -6.58 -1.52
CA LEU A 106 16.35 -6.95 -2.92
C LEU A 106 17.61 -6.45 -3.64
N ARG A 107 18.09 -7.22 -4.62
CA ARG A 107 19.12 -6.72 -5.53
C ARG A 107 18.61 -5.44 -6.22
N GLU A 108 19.48 -4.46 -6.36
CA GLU A 108 19.12 -3.13 -6.86
C GLU A 108 18.37 -3.19 -8.20
N LEU A 109 18.88 -3.94 -9.18
CA LEU A 109 18.22 -4.11 -10.48
C LEU A 109 16.81 -4.72 -10.37
N MET A 110 16.59 -5.65 -9.42
CA MET A 110 15.27 -6.23 -9.19
C MET A 110 14.32 -5.24 -8.52
N ARG A 111 14.84 -4.38 -7.64
CA ARG A 111 14.06 -3.34 -6.98
C ARG A 111 13.56 -2.32 -8.01
N ILE A 112 14.47 -1.83 -8.85
CA ILE A 112 14.15 -0.88 -9.94
C ILE A 112 13.13 -1.50 -10.90
N ALA A 113 13.36 -2.73 -11.37
CA ALA A 113 12.44 -3.38 -12.30
C ALA A 113 11.01 -3.54 -11.71
N ARG A 114 10.89 -3.84 -10.41
CA ARG A 114 9.59 -3.96 -9.74
C ARG A 114 8.90 -2.61 -9.53
N GLU A 115 9.69 -1.57 -9.26
CA GLU A 115 9.20 -0.21 -9.14
C GLU A 115 8.66 0.28 -10.48
N GLU A 116 9.46 0.18 -11.54
CA GLU A 116 9.10 0.58 -12.89
C GLU A 116 7.85 -0.15 -13.38
N GLU A 117 7.78 -1.47 -13.16
CA GLU A 117 6.63 -2.27 -13.55
C GLU A 117 5.35 -1.85 -12.83
N GLY A 118 5.43 -1.60 -11.52
CA GLY A 118 4.27 -1.13 -10.77
C GLY A 118 3.84 0.29 -11.15
N ILE A 119 4.79 1.20 -11.38
CA ILE A 119 4.50 2.55 -11.87
C ILE A 119 3.86 2.49 -13.27
N ARG A 120 4.36 1.63 -14.16
CA ARG A 120 3.75 1.38 -15.47
C ARG A 120 2.31 0.92 -15.31
N ARG A 121 2.05 -0.04 -14.42
CA ARG A 121 0.70 -0.53 -14.15
C ARG A 121 -0.23 0.54 -13.57
N LEU A 122 0.25 1.39 -12.65
CA LEU A 122 -0.53 2.52 -12.12
C LEU A 122 -0.93 3.50 -13.23
N ARG A 123 -0.01 3.79 -14.17
CA ARG A 123 -0.29 4.63 -15.33
C ARG A 123 -1.28 3.98 -16.30
N GLU A 124 -1.24 2.67 -16.49
CA GLU A 124 -2.26 1.95 -17.29
C GLU A 124 -3.65 2.04 -16.66
N LEU A 125 -3.74 1.99 -15.33
CA LEU A 125 -5.00 1.98 -14.59
C LEU A 125 -5.63 3.37 -14.43
N LEU A 126 -4.81 4.41 -14.23
CA LEU A 126 -5.26 5.76 -13.87
C LEU A 126 -4.77 6.84 -14.86
N GLY A 127 -4.18 6.47 -15.98
CA GLY A 127 -3.74 7.38 -17.04
C GLY A 127 -4.85 8.01 -17.87
#